data_AF-A0A842VRN5-F1
#
_entry.id   AF-A0A842VRN5-F1
#
_cell.length_a   1.000
_cell.length_b   1.000
_cell.length_c   1.000
_cell.angle_alpha   90.00
_cell.angle_beta   90.00
_cell.angle_gamma   90.00
#
_symmetry.space_group_name_H-M   'P 1'
#
loop_
_entity.id
_entity.type
_entity.pdbx_description
1 polymer ?
#
loop_
_entity_poly.entity_id
_entity_poly.type
_entity_poly.pdbx_seq_one_letter_code
_entity_poly.pdbx_strand_id
1 'polypeptide(L)'
;MKENGILLYSKNQTNEKFQDDILVGFFASIANFSREALNTAVQNIDLGNENKLVLAPIPDEQLLAAAIVSEIDNEELISSVLRDITRDFIDEYAPNYIRQNINPTYVDEIFDKNTMGRQVGSKFKRFVLSWLVLLPMSVLLMFLSSMVGDLLVNGLGLYQEIVTFDDVLSRILPGFFLIATAINLVLFVLPNFVNGYIVMNRKIMYFNMVIYVILSIVEFLGAQPIIAIILIAYIPLVLIICTFFCAQGYH
;
A
#
# COMPACT_ATOMS: atom_id res chain seq x y z
N MET A 1 -26.53 26.06 -29.69
CA MET A 1 -26.98 24.93 -28.85
C MET A 1 -25.83 24.60 -27.91
N LYS A 2 -26.07 24.47 -26.60
CA LYS A 2 -25.06 24.01 -25.64
C LYS A 2 -24.85 22.52 -25.90
N GLU A 3 -23.75 22.16 -26.53
CA GLU A 3 -23.37 20.75 -26.68
C GLU A 3 -22.98 20.24 -25.29
N ASN A 4 -23.89 19.48 -24.67
CA ASN A 4 -23.51 18.60 -23.58
C ASN A 4 -22.59 17.53 -24.17
N GLY A 5 -21.46 17.25 -23.54
CA GLY A 5 -20.54 16.21 -24.00
C GLY A 5 -21.27 14.88 -24.20
N ILE A 6 -20.88 14.12 -25.22
CA ILE A 6 -21.45 12.80 -25.51
C ILE A 6 -20.61 11.74 -24.79
N LEU A 7 -21.26 10.93 -23.94
CA LEU A 7 -20.60 9.76 -23.36
C LEU A 7 -20.41 8.69 -24.43
N LEU A 8 -19.16 8.47 -24.83
CA LEU A 8 -18.80 7.42 -25.79
C LEU A 8 -18.74 6.04 -25.12
N TYR A 9 -18.17 5.97 -23.92
CA TYR A 9 -18.00 4.74 -23.16
C TYR A 9 -17.83 5.04 -21.66
N SER A 10 -18.35 4.15 -20.80
CA SER A 10 -18.11 4.16 -19.35
C SER A 10 -17.88 2.74 -18.85
N LYS A 11 -16.94 2.58 -17.92
CA LYS A 11 -16.68 1.33 -17.21
C LYS A 11 -16.65 1.62 -15.71
N ASN A 12 -17.37 0.82 -14.95
CA ASN A 12 -17.37 0.92 -13.50
C ASN A 12 -16.85 -0.38 -12.88
N GLN A 13 -15.73 -0.30 -12.18
CA GLN A 13 -15.13 -1.42 -11.47
C GLN A 13 -15.56 -1.51 -10.00
N THR A 14 -16.29 -0.50 -9.50
CA THR A 14 -16.80 -0.46 -8.14
C THR A 14 -18.25 -0.91 -8.08
N ASN A 15 -18.71 -1.30 -6.89
CA ASN A 15 -20.13 -1.60 -6.65
C ASN A 15 -20.98 -0.32 -6.50
N GLU A 16 -20.36 0.86 -6.53
CA GLU A 16 -21.05 2.14 -6.40
C GLU A 16 -21.67 2.52 -7.73
N LYS A 17 -23.01 2.61 -7.78
CA LYS A 17 -23.71 3.02 -9.00
C LYS A 17 -23.80 4.54 -9.06
N PHE A 18 -22.94 5.15 -9.88
CA PHE A 18 -23.14 6.53 -10.32
C PHE A 18 -24.13 6.56 -11.49
N GLN A 19 -24.97 7.60 -11.56
CA GLN A 19 -25.80 7.84 -12.74
C GLN A 19 -24.94 8.49 -13.83
N ASP A 20 -24.83 7.84 -14.99
CA ASP A 20 -24.00 8.30 -16.11
C ASP A 20 -24.32 9.74 -16.54
N ASP A 21 -25.60 10.12 -16.58
CA ASP A 21 -26.02 11.46 -16.97
C ASP A 21 -25.52 12.55 -16.01
N ILE A 22 -25.42 12.23 -14.71
CA ILE A 22 -24.88 13.14 -13.69
C ILE A 22 -23.37 13.29 -13.89
N LEU A 23 -22.65 12.18 -14.15
CA LEU A 23 -21.22 12.20 -14.39
C LEU A 23 -20.86 13.00 -15.65
N VAL A 24 -21.62 12.82 -16.73
CA VAL A 24 -21.44 13.57 -17.98
C VAL A 24 -21.63 15.06 -17.74
N GLY A 25 -22.71 15.45 -17.04
CA GLY A 25 -22.97 16.84 -16.69
C GLY A 25 -21.85 17.44 -15.81
N PHE A 26 -21.34 16.67 -14.85
CA PHE A 26 -20.24 17.06 -13.98
C PHE A 26 -18.93 17.25 -14.76
N PHE A 27 -18.52 16.27 -15.57
CA PHE A 27 -17.30 16.36 -16.36
C PHE A 27 -17.35 17.45 -17.43
N ALA A 28 -18.50 17.63 -18.10
CA ALA A 28 -18.68 18.73 -19.04
C ALA A 28 -18.60 20.10 -18.35
N SER A 29 -19.13 20.22 -17.14
CA SER A 29 -19.05 21.46 -16.34
C SER A 29 -17.60 21.75 -15.92
N ILE A 30 -16.87 20.73 -15.48
CA ILE A 30 -15.44 20.87 -15.13
C ILE A 30 -14.60 21.25 -16.35
N ALA A 31 -14.79 20.57 -17.48
CA ALA A 31 -14.03 20.86 -18.70
C ALA A 31 -14.27 22.30 -19.18
N ASN A 32 -15.51 22.76 -19.14
CA ASN A 32 -15.86 24.14 -19.49
C ASN A 32 -15.29 25.15 -18.50
N PHE A 33 -15.43 24.90 -17.19
CA PHE A 33 -14.86 25.75 -16.14
C PHE A 33 -13.34 25.83 -16.25
N SER A 34 -12.67 24.70 -16.44
CA SER A 34 -11.21 24.62 -16.61
C SER A 34 -10.73 25.47 -17.79
N ARG A 35 -11.43 25.37 -18.93
CA ARG A 35 -11.12 26.15 -20.13
C ARG A 35 -11.33 27.65 -19.91
N GLU A 36 -12.37 28.03 -19.17
CA GLU A 36 -12.79 29.43 -19.00
C GLU A 36 -12.05 30.16 -17.85
N ALA A 37 -11.79 29.47 -16.74
CA ALA A 37 -11.24 30.08 -15.52
C ALA A 37 -9.71 30.02 -15.44
N LEU A 38 -9.07 29.00 -16.03
CA LEU A 38 -7.66 28.70 -15.77
C LEU A 38 -6.77 28.76 -17.02
N ASN A 39 -7.35 28.96 -18.22
CA ASN A 39 -6.66 28.85 -19.52
C ASN A 39 -5.81 27.57 -19.66
N THR A 40 -6.05 26.57 -18.82
CA THR A 40 -5.29 25.34 -18.68
C THR A 40 -6.27 24.22 -18.33
N ALA A 41 -5.94 23.01 -18.75
CA ALA A 41 -6.70 21.84 -18.37
C ALA A 41 -6.41 21.47 -16.92
N VAL A 42 -7.43 21.48 -16.06
CA VAL A 42 -7.38 20.92 -14.72
C VAL A 42 -7.16 19.42 -14.89
N GLN A 43 -6.01 18.94 -14.46
CA GLN A 43 -5.65 17.53 -14.58
C GLN A 43 -6.20 16.71 -13.42
N ASN A 44 -6.30 17.31 -12.22
CA ASN A 44 -6.70 16.61 -11.00
C ASN A 44 -7.70 17.43 -10.18
N ILE A 45 -8.71 16.77 -9.63
CA ILE A 45 -9.70 17.36 -8.72
C ILE A 45 -9.89 16.40 -7.55
N ASP A 46 -9.68 16.90 -6.34
CA ASP A 46 -10.06 16.19 -5.12
C ASP A 46 -11.59 16.16 -5.01
N LEU A 47 -12.18 14.95 -4.93
CA LEU A 47 -13.62 14.75 -4.81
C LEU A 47 -14.05 14.57 -3.34
N GLY A 48 -13.09 14.53 -2.40
CA GLY A 48 -13.33 14.13 -1.03
C GLY A 48 -13.63 12.63 -0.90
N ASN A 49 -13.85 12.17 0.34
CA ASN A 49 -14.14 10.77 0.67
C ASN A 49 -13.10 9.77 0.10
N GLU A 50 -11.80 10.08 0.21
CA GLU A 50 -10.70 9.23 -0.26
C GLU A 50 -10.69 8.98 -1.78
N ASN A 51 -11.36 9.84 -2.57
CA ASN A 51 -11.45 9.76 -4.02
C ASN A 51 -10.94 11.03 -4.69
N LYS A 52 -10.33 10.86 -5.87
CA LYS A 52 -9.94 11.95 -6.75
C LYS A 52 -10.33 11.67 -8.19
N LEU A 53 -10.51 12.74 -8.94
CA LEU A 53 -10.76 12.73 -10.37
C LEU A 53 -9.48 13.08 -11.11
N VAL A 54 -9.08 12.21 -12.03
CA VAL A 54 -7.98 12.44 -12.97
C VAL A 54 -8.56 12.66 -14.37
N LEU A 55 -8.15 13.74 -15.01
CA LEU A 55 -8.60 14.17 -16.34
C LEU A 55 -7.42 14.16 -17.33
N ALA A 56 -7.62 13.49 -18.45
CA ALA A 56 -6.69 13.42 -19.56
C ALA A 56 -7.36 13.96 -20.84
N PRO A 57 -7.31 15.29 -21.08
CA PRO A 57 -7.85 15.87 -22.31
C PRO A 57 -6.98 15.53 -23.51
N ILE A 58 -7.61 15.28 -24.67
CA ILE A 58 -6.96 15.12 -25.98
C ILE A 58 -7.51 16.21 -26.90
N PRO A 59 -6.89 17.40 -26.93
CA PRO A 59 -7.42 18.57 -27.63
C PRO A 59 -7.59 18.35 -29.13
N ASP A 60 -6.66 17.63 -29.75
CA ASP A 60 -6.61 17.41 -31.20
C ASP A 60 -7.81 16.62 -31.71
N GLU A 61 -8.31 15.67 -30.91
CA GLU A 61 -9.49 14.85 -31.22
C GLU A 61 -10.78 15.35 -30.55
N GLN A 62 -10.70 16.46 -29.79
CA GLN A 62 -11.80 16.98 -28.96
C GLN A 62 -12.38 15.95 -27.96
N LEU A 63 -11.53 15.03 -27.49
CA LEU A 63 -11.90 14.00 -26.52
C LEU A 63 -11.43 14.36 -25.11
N LEU A 64 -12.16 13.82 -24.12
CA LEU A 64 -11.79 13.92 -22.70
C LEU A 64 -11.91 12.53 -22.08
N ALA A 65 -10.79 11.99 -21.61
CA ALA A 65 -10.78 10.81 -20.77
C ALA A 65 -10.77 11.24 -19.29
N ALA A 66 -11.54 10.53 -18.47
CA ALA A 66 -11.69 10.82 -17.05
C ALA A 66 -11.74 9.52 -16.25
N ALA A 67 -11.10 9.51 -15.08
CA ALA A 67 -11.21 8.41 -14.12
C ALA A 67 -11.42 8.95 -12.71
N ILE A 68 -12.37 8.34 -11.99
CA ILE A 68 -12.50 8.48 -10.55
C ILE A 68 -11.70 7.34 -9.92
N VAL A 69 -10.69 7.69 -9.13
CA VAL A 69 -9.73 6.76 -8.53
C VAL A 69 -9.56 7.07 -7.05
N SER A 70 -8.91 6.19 -6.29
CA SER A 70 -8.63 6.46 -4.89
C SER A 70 -7.57 7.56 -4.76
N GLU A 71 -7.62 8.33 -3.69
CA GLU A 71 -6.66 9.40 -3.40
C GLU A 71 -5.20 8.88 -3.38
N ILE A 72 -5.00 7.63 -2.92
CA ILE A 72 -3.69 6.98 -2.84
C ILE A 72 -3.14 6.51 -4.20
N ASP A 73 -3.95 6.48 -5.26
CA ASP A 73 -3.50 6.00 -6.57
C ASP A 73 -2.53 7.00 -7.21
N ASN A 74 -1.49 6.49 -7.89
CA ASN A 74 -0.47 7.33 -8.51
C ASN A 74 -1.03 8.06 -9.75
N GLU A 75 -1.00 9.39 -9.73
CA GLU A 75 -1.63 10.24 -10.75
C GLU A 75 -0.98 10.13 -12.13
N GLU A 76 0.35 10.04 -12.17
CA GLU A 76 1.09 9.88 -13.41
C GLU A 76 0.78 8.54 -14.06
N LEU A 77 0.68 7.47 -13.26
CA LEU A 77 0.30 6.14 -13.71
C LEU A 77 -1.12 6.15 -14.27
N ILE A 78 -2.10 6.71 -13.55
CA ILE A 78 -3.50 6.80 -14.03
C ILE A 78 -3.57 7.61 -15.32
N SER A 79 -2.90 8.76 -15.37
CA SER A 79 -2.84 9.60 -16.57
C SER A 79 -2.23 8.87 -17.76
N SER A 80 -1.16 8.09 -17.54
CA SER A 80 -0.54 7.27 -18.59
C SER A 80 -1.49 6.18 -19.10
N VAL A 81 -2.20 5.50 -18.19
CA VAL A 81 -3.18 4.47 -18.54
C VAL A 81 -4.33 5.06 -19.34
N LEU A 82 -4.87 6.22 -18.93
CA LEU A 82 -5.93 6.90 -19.66
C LEU A 82 -5.47 7.32 -21.06
N ARG A 83 -4.24 7.80 -21.21
CA ARG A 83 -3.69 8.14 -22.54
C ARG A 83 -3.53 6.91 -23.42
N ASP A 84 -2.99 5.81 -22.87
CA ASP A 84 -2.82 4.55 -23.60
C ASP A 84 -4.18 3.99 -24.08
N ILE A 85 -5.17 3.95 -23.18
CA ILE A 85 -6.54 3.52 -23.52
C ILE A 85 -7.14 4.41 -24.61
N THR A 86 -7.00 5.73 -24.46
CA THR A 86 -7.62 6.66 -25.41
C THR A 86 -6.94 6.63 -26.77
N ARG A 87 -5.63 6.39 -26.81
CA ARG A 87 -4.90 6.19 -28.06
C ARG A 87 -5.38 4.95 -28.81
N ASP A 88 -5.45 3.80 -28.13
CA ASP A 88 -5.97 2.56 -28.72
C ASP A 88 -7.43 2.73 -29.17
N PHE A 89 -8.22 3.53 -28.45
CA PHE A 89 -9.60 3.88 -28.84
C PHE A 89 -9.66 4.78 -30.08
N ILE A 90 -8.80 5.80 -30.18
CA ILE A 90 -8.71 6.69 -31.34
C ILE A 90 -8.27 5.88 -32.57
N ASP A 91 -7.28 5.02 -32.44
CA ASP A 91 -6.75 4.22 -33.56
C ASP A 91 -7.84 3.33 -34.20
N GLU A 92 -8.84 2.89 -33.43
CA GLU A 92 -9.95 2.07 -33.93
C GLU A 92 -11.14 2.89 -34.48
N TYR A 93 -11.53 3.96 -33.77
CA TYR A 93 -12.81 4.66 -34.04
C TYR A 93 -12.67 6.01 -34.74
N ALA A 94 -11.45 6.54 -34.88
CA ALA A 94 -11.23 7.79 -35.61
C ALA A 94 -11.48 7.61 -37.11
N PRO A 95 -11.88 8.67 -37.82
CA PRO A 95 -12.19 10.01 -37.32
C PRO A 95 -13.65 10.18 -36.86
N ASN A 96 -14.48 9.13 -36.96
CA ASN A 96 -15.93 9.23 -36.77
C ASN A 96 -16.39 8.52 -35.49
N TYR A 97 -16.44 9.25 -34.38
CA TYR A 97 -16.86 8.78 -33.07
C TYR A 97 -18.39 8.61 -32.95
N ILE A 98 -18.95 7.62 -33.65
CA ILE A 98 -20.38 7.31 -33.64
C ILE A 98 -20.68 6.33 -32.52
N ARG A 99 -21.40 6.77 -31.47
CA ARG A 99 -21.69 5.95 -30.26
C ARG A 99 -22.29 4.59 -30.59
N GLN A 100 -23.16 4.49 -31.60
CA GLN A 100 -23.80 3.21 -31.98
C GLN A 100 -22.81 2.18 -32.57
N ASN A 101 -21.67 2.63 -33.09
CA ASN A 101 -20.65 1.77 -33.70
C ASN A 101 -19.58 1.34 -32.70
N ILE A 102 -19.56 1.91 -31.50
CA ILE A 102 -18.61 1.54 -30.45
C ILE A 102 -19.02 0.19 -29.89
N ASN A 103 -18.13 -0.80 -30.01
CA ASN A 103 -18.33 -2.13 -29.45
C ASN A 103 -17.83 -2.14 -28.00
N PRO A 104 -18.72 -2.22 -26.98
CA PRO A 104 -18.31 -2.14 -25.58
C PRO A 104 -17.33 -3.24 -25.18
N THR A 105 -17.50 -4.45 -25.73
CA THR A 105 -16.62 -5.60 -25.47
C THR A 105 -15.20 -5.35 -25.95
N TYR A 106 -15.04 -4.68 -27.09
CA TYR A 106 -13.71 -4.36 -27.63
C TYR A 106 -13.03 -3.25 -26.82
N VAL A 107 -13.79 -2.24 -26.39
CA VAL A 107 -13.27 -1.19 -25.51
C VAL A 107 -12.90 -1.76 -24.13
N ASP A 108 -13.63 -2.77 -23.65
CA ASP A 108 -13.26 -3.55 -22.46
C ASP A 108 -11.91 -4.26 -22.64
N GLU A 109 -11.65 -4.86 -23.81
CA GLU A 109 -10.36 -5.49 -24.13
C GLU A 109 -9.22 -4.46 -24.18
N ILE A 110 -9.45 -3.29 -24.78
CA ILE A 110 -8.49 -2.17 -24.74
C ILE A 110 -8.18 -1.78 -23.31
N PHE A 111 -9.21 -1.63 -22.48
CA PHE A 111 -9.06 -1.28 -21.07
C PHE A 111 -8.24 -2.34 -20.33
N ASP A 112 -8.60 -3.61 -20.48
CA ASP A 112 -7.96 -4.71 -19.75
C ASP A 112 -6.49 -4.87 -20.19
N LYS A 113 -6.20 -4.77 -21.49
CA LYS A 113 -4.84 -4.78 -22.05
C LYS A 113 -3.97 -3.67 -21.44
N ASN A 114 -4.49 -2.45 -21.35
CA ASN A 114 -3.73 -1.28 -20.88
C ASN A 114 -3.64 -1.17 -19.35
N THR A 115 -4.49 -1.91 -18.62
CA THR A 115 -4.47 -1.95 -17.16
C THR A 115 -3.80 -3.20 -16.59
N MET A 116 -3.55 -4.22 -17.42
CA MET A 116 -2.91 -5.47 -17.00
C MET A 116 -1.56 -5.22 -16.35
N GLY A 117 -1.37 -5.73 -15.13
CA GLY A 117 -0.13 -5.57 -14.36
C GLY A 117 0.06 -4.20 -13.69
N ARG A 118 -0.79 -3.20 -14.01
CA ARG A 118 -0.80 -1.87 -13.38
C ARG A 118 -1.83 -1.74 -12.26
N GLN A 119 -2.66 -2.78 -12.05
CA GLN A 119 -3.66 -2.84 -11.00
C GLN A 119 -3.10 -3.42 -9.70
N VAL A 120 -3.69 -3.00 -8.57
CA VAL A 120 -3.45 -3.61 -7.26
C VAL A 120 -3.86 -5.08 -7.31
N GLY A 121 -2.88 -5.98 -7.42
CA GLY A 121 -3.13 -7.43 -7.47
C GLY A 121 -3.98 -7.95 -6.30
N SER A 122 -4.65 -9.09 -6.48
CA SER A 122 -5.59 -9.66 -5.50
C SER A 122 -5.04 -9.67 -4.07
N LYS A 123 -5.87 -9.22 -3.12
CA LYS A 123 -5.60 -9.21 -1.67
C LYS A 123 -5.04 -10.54 -1.17
N PHE A 124 -5.59 -11.66 -1.66
CA PHE A 124 -5.14 -12.99 -1.29
C PHE A 124 -3.74 -13.32 -1.85
N LYS A 125 -3.46 -12.97 -3.11
CA LYS A 125 -2.12 -13.17 -3.70
C LYS A 125 -1.05 -12.40 -2.95
N ARG A 126 -1.35 -11.16 -2.55
CA ARG A 126 -0.45 -10.32 -1.76
C ARG A 126 -0.23 -10.85 -0.35
N PHE A 127 -1.28 -11.38 0.29
CA PHE A 127 -1.16 -12.10 1.56
C PHE A 127 -0.19 -13.29 1.43
N VAL A 128 -0.38 -14.16 0.43
CA VAL A 128 0.51 -15.31 0.20
C VAL A 128 1.94 -14.85 -0.09
N LEU A 129 2.11 -13.83 -0.94
CA LEU A 129 3.44 -13.27 -1.26
C LEU A 129 4.14 -12.70 -0.02
N SER A 130 3.39 -12.01 0.86
CA SER A 130 3.95 -11.47 2.10
C SER A 130 4.52 -12.59 2.96
N TRP A 131 3.81 -13.72 3.12
CA TRP A 131 4.29 -14.86 3.91
C TRP A 131 5.46 -15.61 3.26
N LEU A 132 5.50 -15.66 1.93
CA LEU A 132 6.64 -16.23 1.19
C LEU A 132 7.93 -15.45 1.48
N VAL A 133 7.84 -14.14 1.69
CA VAL A 133 8.98 -13.27 2.03
C VAL A 133 9.25 -13.24 3.54
N LEU A 134 8.20 -13.19 4.36
CA LEU A 134 8.31 -13.07 5.83
C LEU A 134 8.88 -14.32 6.49
N LEU A 135 8.56 -15.53 6.00
CA LEU A 135 9.05 -16.79 6.61
C LEU A 135 10.58 -16.94 6.50
N PRO A 136 11.22 -16.83 5.32
CA PRO A 136 12.68 -16.87 5.24
C PRO A 136 13.34 -15.76 6.05
N MET A 137 12.70 -14.58 6.07
CA MET A 137 13.20 -13.44 6.83
C MET A 137 13.13 -13.67 8.34
N SER A 138 12.08 -14.32 8.86
CA SER A 138 11.97 -14.62 10.29
C SER A 138 13.10 -15.52 10.76
N VAL A 139 13.42 -16.56 9.99
CA VAL A 139 14.53 -17.49 10.30
C VAL A 139 15.87 -16.74 10.33
N LEU A 140 16.12 -15.87 9.36
CA LEU A 140 17.35 -15.07 9.31
C LEU A 140 17.44 -14.07 10.47
N LEU A 141 16.35 -13.38 10.77
CA LEU A 141 16.31 -12.41 11.88
C LEU A 141 16.39 -13.10 13.23
N MET A 142 15.88 -14.31 13.35
CA MET A 142 16.04 -15.13 14.55
C MET A 142 17.51 -15.42 14.84
N PHE A 143 18.25 -15.85 13.82
CA PHE A 143 19.69 -16.07 13.93
C PHE A 143 20.44 -14.78 14.31
N LEU A 144 20.13 -13.65 13.64
CA LEU A 144 20.74 -12.36 13.96
C LEU A 144 20.41 -11.90 15.39
N SER A 145 19.18 -12.12 15.85
CA SER A 145 18.74 -11.73 17.19
C SER A 145 19.46 -12.52 18.28
N SER A 146 19.72 -13.81 18.04
CA SER A 146 20.59 -14.61 18.91
C SER A 146 22.00 -14.01 18.98
N MET A 147 22.62 -13.71 17.83
CA MET A 147 23.97 -13.15 17.79
C MET A 147 24.04 -11.80 18.51
N VAL A 148 23.05 -10.94 18.32
CA VAL A 148 22.97 -9.63 18.98
C VAL A 148 22.80 -9.80 20.48
N GLY A 149 21.96 -10.74 20.92
CA GLY A 149 21.81 -11.10 22.33
C GLY A 149 23.15 -11.50 22.95
N ASP A 150 23.86 -12.45 22.35
CA ASP A 150 25.15 -12.94 22.85
C ASP A 150 26.22 -11.84 22.89
N LEU A 151 26.33 -11.03 21.82
CA LEU A 151 27.29 -9.92 21.75
C LEU A 151 27.03 -8.88 22.84
N LEU A 152 25.76 -8.51 23.07
CA LEU A 152 25.41 -7.51 24.08
C LEU A 152 25.56 -8.04 25.51
N VAL A 153 25.18 -9.30 25.77
CA VAL A 153 25.35 -9.91 27.10
C VAL A 153 26.83 -9.99 27.47
N ASN A 154 27.68 -10.40 26.53
CA ASN A 154 29.13 -10.45 26.73
C ASN A 154 29.74 -9.04 26.84
N GLY A 155 29.35 -8.11 25.96
CA GLY A 155 29.86 -6.74 25.95
C GLY A 155 29.50 -5.92 27.19
N LEU A 156 28.34 -6.20 27.79
CA LEU A 156 27.90 -5.58 29.05
C LEU A 156 28.49 -6.26 30.30
N GLY A 157 29.22 -7.37 30.13
CA GLY A 157 29.84 -8.11 31.23
C GLY A 157 28.82 -8.76 32.18
N LEU A 158 27.62 -9.10 31.69
CA LEU A 158 26.53 -9.64 32.51
C LEU A 158 26.74 -11.09 32.97
N TYR A 159 27.82 -11.74 32.52
CA TYR A 159 28.16 -13.14 32.85
C TYR A 159 28.90 -13.32 34.19
N GLN A 160 29.37 -12.25 34.84
CA GLN A 160 30.28 -12.36 35.98
C GLN A 160 29.73 -11.72 37.28
N GLU A 161 29.72 -12.56 38.32
CA GLU A 161 29.67 -12.27 39.77
C GLU A 161 28.33 -12.12 40.50
N ILE A 162 28.40 -12.46 41.80
CA ILE A 162 27.33 -12.51 42.79
C ILE A 162 26.66 -11.14 42.87
N VAL A 163 25.39 -11.13 42.51
CA VAL A 163 24.63 -9.90 42.29
C VAL A 163 24.07 -9.37 43.61
N THR A 164 24.52 -8.20 44.07
CA THR A 164 23.81 -7.47 45.13
C THR A 164 22.57 -6.80 44.54
N PHE A 165 21.56 -6.48 45.36
CA PHE A 165 20.33 -5.84 44.87
C PHE A 165 20.60 -4.51 44.13
N ASP A 166 21.62 -3.76 44.56
CA ASP A 166 22.06 -2.53 43.90
C ASP A 166 22.67 -2.80 42.51
N ASP A 167 23.37 -3.91 42.33
CA ASP A 167 23.89 -4.33 41.02
C ASP A 167 22.77 -4.75 40.06
N VAL A 168 21.70 -5.37 40.58
CA VAL A 168 20.50 -5.69 39.78
C VAL A 168 19.91 -4.42 39.18
N LEU A 169 19.70 -3.40 40.01
CA LEU A 169 18.98 -2.18 39.64
C LEU A 169 19.82 -1.25 38.75
N SER A 170 21.11 -1.13 39.03
CA SER A 170 21.99 -0.18 38.34
C SER A 170 22.63 -0.74 37.07
N ARG A 171 22.83 -2.06 36.97
CA ARG A 171 23.62 -2.67 35.88
C ARG A 171 22.84 -3.69 35.06
N ILE A 172 22.11 -4.59 35.72
CA ILE A 172 21.38 -5.68 35.04
C ILE A 172 20.11 -5.15 34.36
N LEU A 173 19.29 -4.37 35.07
CA LEU A 173 17.99 -3.93 34.57
C LEU A 173 18.11 -2.99 33.35
N PRO A 174 19.01 -1.98 33.33
CA PRO A 174 19.26 -1.17 32.14
C PRO A 174 19.88 -1.98 30.98
N GLY A 175 20.80 -2.89 31.28
CA GLY A 175 21.40 -3.77 30.28
C GLY A 175 20.37 -4.68 29.61
N PHE A 176 19.46 -5.25 30.40
CA PHE A 176 18.35 -6.07 29.92
C PHE A 176 17.37 -5.27 29.06
N PHE A 177 17.08 -4.03 29.45
CA PHE A 177 16.25 -3.13 28.63
C PHE A 177 16.90 -2.83 27.27
N LEU A 178 18.21 -2.57 27.23
CA LEU A 178 18.95 -2.34 26.00
C LEU A 178 18.96 -3.58 25.09
N ILE A 179 19.23 -4.75 25.66
CA ILE A 179 19.20 -6.03 24.95
C ILE A 179 17.80 -6.29 24.38
N ALA A 180 16.76 -6.12 25.19
CA ALA A 180 15.38 -6.30 24.78
C ALA A 180 15.00 -5.36 23.63
N THR A 181 15.38 -4.09 23.73
CA THR A 181 15.10 -3.10 22.69
C THR A 181 15.83 -3.45 21.38
N ALA A 182 17.11 -3.81 21.45
CA ALA A 182 17.90 -4.16 20.27
C ALA A 182 17.32 -5.41 19.56
N ILE A 183 16.98 -6.45 20.32
CA ILE A 183 16.37 -7.67 19.78
C ILE A 183 15.02 -7.35 19.11
N ASN A 184 14.16 -6.57 19.77
CA ASN A 184 12.86 -6.18 19.21
C ASN A 184 13.01 -5.35 17.92
N LEU A 185 14.00 -4.46 17.85
CA LEU A 185 14.25 -3.69 16.63
C LEU A 185 14.66 -4.59 15.46
N VAL A 186 15.59 -5.52 15.70
CA VAL A 186 16.03 -6.47 14.66
C VAL A 186 14.87 -7.35 14.19
N LEU A 187 14.07 -7.86 15.12
CA LEU A 187 12.99 -8.79 14.81
C LEU A 187 11.79 -8.14 14.12
N PHE A 188 11.41 -6.93 14.51
CA PHE A 188 10.10 -6.40 14.12
C PHE A 188 10.15 -5.21 13.18
N VAL A 189 11.27 -4.52 13.01
CA VAL A 189 11.31 -3.34 12.12
C VAL A 189 11.17 -3.76 10.65
N LEU A 190 12.12 -4.55 10.15
CA LEU A 190 12.20 -4.92 8.74
C LEU A 190 10.98 -5.74 8.28
N PRO A 191 10.52 -6.78 9.01
CA PRO A 191 9.39 -7.59 8.57
C PRO A 191 8.09 -6.80 8.52
N ASN A 192 7.82 -5.94 9.51
CA ASN A 192 6.59 -5.15 9.52
C ASN A 192 6.60 -4.06 8.45
N PHE A 193 7.75 -3.47 8.15
CA PHE A 193 7.92 -2.56 7.01
C PHE A 193 7.61 -3.28 5.68
N VAL A 194 8.24 -4.44 5.45
CA VAL A 194 8.03 -5.25 4.24
C VAL A 194 6.58 -5.73 4.12
N ASN A 195 5.96 -6.14 5.23
CA ASN A 195 4.55 -6.54 5.28
C ASN A 195 3.62 -5.38 4.89
N GLY A 196 3.87 -4.16 5.39
CA GLY A 196 3.13 -2.96 5.01
C GLY A 196 3.20 -2.72 3.50
N TYR A 197 4.41 -2.80 2.95
CA TYR A 197 4.70 -2.56 1.54
C TYR A 197 4.04 -3.58 0.60
N ILE A 198 4.07 -4.88 0.94
CA ILE A 198 3.53 -5.93 0.07
C ILE A 198 2.00 -5.98 0.11
N VAL A 199 1.41 -5.86 1.30
CA VAL A 199 -0.03 -6.10 1.49
C VAL A 199 -0.87 -4.95 0.97
N MET A 200 -0.41 -3.70 1.16
CA MET A 200 -1.13 -2.45 0.82
C MET A 200 -2.63 -2.51 1.17
N ASN A 201 -2.96 -3.11 2.32
CA ASN A 201 -4.31 -3.14 2.87
C ASN A 201 -4.22 -3.12 4.39
N ARG A 202 -4.69 -2.05 5.02
CA ARG A 202 -4.55 -1.84 6.48
C ARG A 202 -5.05 -3.02 7.32
N LYS A 203 -6.23 -3.58 7.00
CA LYS A 203 -6.82 -4.68 7.81
C LYS A 203 -5.98 -5.95 7.72
N ILE A 204 -5.57 -6.33 6.51
CA ILE A 204 -4.77 -7.55 6.28
C ILE A 204 -3.36 -7.37 6.83
N MET A 205 -2.79 -6.16 6.71
CA MET A 205 -1.48 -5.82 7.25
C MET A 205 -1.43 -6.00 8.77
N TYR A 206 -2.40 -5.45 9.52
CA TYR A 206 -2.48 -5.63 10.97
C TYR A 206 -2.71 -7.10 11.35
N PHE A 207 -3.54 -7.82 10.60
CA PHE A 207 -3.76 -9.24 10.82
C PHE A 207 -2.45 -10.05 10.64
N ASN A 208 -1.71 -9.79 9.56
CA ASN A 208 -0.39 -10.40 9.31
C ASN A 208 0.61 -10.07 10.41
N MET A 209 0.63 -8.83 10.86
CA MET A 209 1.51 -8.38 11.94
C MET A 209 1.26 -9.15 13.23
N VAL A 210 -0.01 -9.35 13.61
CA VAL A 210 -0.37 -10.14 14.80
C VAL A 210 0.06 -11.59 14.64
N ILE A 211 -0.18 -12.21 13.49
CA ILE A 211 0.27 -13.58 13.22
C ILE A 211 1.79 -13.66 13.31
N TYR A 212 2.51 -12.69 12.74
CA TYR A 212 3.97 -12.65 12.78
C TYR A 212 4.49 -12.60 14.22
N VAL A 213 3.95 -11.70 15.06
CA VAL A 213 4.30 -11.62 16.48
C VAL A 213 4.08 -12.95 17.21
N ILE A 214 2.92 -13.59 16.98
CA ILE A 214 2.60 -14.89 17.61
C ILE A 214 3.61 -15.95 17.16
N LEU A 215 3.89 -16.05 15.86
CA LEU A 215 4.84 -17.03 15.32
C LEU A 215 6.25 -16.79 15.86
N SER A 216 6.71 -15.54 15.91
CA SER A 216 8.02 -15.22 16.50
C SER A 216 8.10 -15.67 17.96
N ILE A 217 7.08 -15.42 18.78
CA ILE A 217 7.07 -15.88 20.18
C ILE A 217 7.14 -17.41 20.24
N VAL A 218 6.35 -18.12 19.43
CA VAL A 218 6.33 -19.59 19.39
C VAL A 218 7.67 -20.18 18.95
N GLU A 219 8.28 -19.62 17.90
CA GLU A 219 9.59 -20.05 17.40
C GLU A 219 10.68 -19.86 18.47
N PHE A 220 10.69 -18.71 19.16
CA PHE A 220 11.65 -18.45 20.23
C PHE A 220 11.42 -19.28 21.49
N LEU A 221 10.17 -19.64 21.83
CA LEU A 221 9.90 -20.57 22.94
C LEU A 221 10.58 -21.93 22.72
N GLY A 222 10.68 -22.37 21.46
CA GLY A 222 11.32 -23.65 21.10
C GLY A 222 12.85 -23.57 21.06
N ALA A 223 13.42 -22.47 20.58
CA ALA A 223 14.87 -22.37 20.35
C ALA A 223 15.63 -21.63 21.47
N GLN A 224 15.10 -20.51 21.96
CA GLN A 224 15.76 -19.64 22.94
C GLN A 224 14.74 -19.02 23.92
N PRO A 225 14.36 -19.75 24.99
CA PRO A 225 13.31 -19.34 25.91
C PRO A 225 13.54 -17.98 26.57
N ILE A 226 14.79 -17.57 26.79
CA ILE A 226 15.13 -16.26 27.35
C ILE A 226 14.68 -15.13 26.41
N ILE A 227 14.90 -15.27 25.11
CA ILE A 227 14.41 -14.29 24.13
C ILE A 227 12.89 -14.30 24.07
N ALA A 228 12.24 -15.46 24.15
CA ALA A 228 10.78 -15.51 24.22
C ALA A 228 10.21 -14.76 25.43
N ILE A 229 10.85 -14.90 26.61
CA ILE A 229 10.46 -14.15 27.82
C ILE A 229 10.64 -12.65 27.62
N ILE A 230 11.73 -12.22 26.97
CA ILE A 230 11.95 -10.82 26.59
C ILE A 230 10.81 -10.33 25.68
N LEU A 231 10.46 -11.09 24.64
CA LEU A 231 9.38 -10.73 23.72
C LEU A 231 8.05 -10.56 24.47
N ILE A 232 7.72 -11.50 25.36
CA ILE A 232 6.49 -11.48 26.16
C ILE A 232 6.48 -10.29 27.13
N ALA A 233 7.59 -10.04 27.83
CA ALA A 233 7.70 -8.95 28.78
C ALA A 233 7.59 -7.56 28.12
N TYR A 234 7.96 -7.46 26.84
CA TYR A 234 7.95 -6.23 26.07
C TYR A 234 6.89 -6.19 24.97
N ILE A 235 5.81 -6.98 25.08
CA ILE A 235 4.68 -6.98 24.12
C ILE A 235 4.19 -5.56 23.78
N PRO A 236 3.99 -4.63 24.74
CA PRO A 236 3.53 -3.28 24.39
C PRO A 236 4.49 -2.56 23.44
N LEU A 237 5.80 -2.69 23.67
CA LEU A 237 6.83 -2.10 22.81
C LEU A 237 6.84 -2.78 21.43
N VAL A 238 6.74 -4.12 21.40
CA VAL A 238 6.64 -4.89 20.15
C VAL A 238 5.45 -4.40 19.31
N LEU A 239 4.26 -4.27 19.92
CA LEU A 239 3.07 -3.78 19.21
C LEU A 239 3.24 -2.35 18.69
N ILE A 240 3.87 -1.46 19.45
CA ILE A 240 4.15 -0.08 19.02
C ILE A 240 5.09 -0.08 17.80
N ILE A 241 6.21 -0.81 17.87
CA ILE A 241 7.17 -0.93 16.76
C ILE A 241 6.46 -1.51 15.53
N CYS A 242 5.77 -2.62 15.70
CA CYS A 242 5.05 -3.31 14.63
C CYS A 242 4.02 -2.41 13.94
N THR A 243 3.16 -1.72 14.71
CA THR A 243 2.15 -0.81 14.15
C THR A 243 2.76 0.37 13.42
N PHE A 244 3.79 1.00 14.00
CA PHE A 244 4.49 2.12 13.39
C PHE A 244 5.13 1.72 12.05
N PHE A 245 5.92 0.65 12.01
CA PHE A 245 6.62 0.25 10.78
C PHE A 245 5.70 -0.35 9.72
N CYS A 246 4.63 -1.04 10.11
CA CYS A 246 3.57 -1.41 9.18
C CYS A 246 2.94 -0.18 8.53
N ALA A 247 2.63 0.87 9.29
CA ALA A 247 2.07 2.09 8.75
C ALA A 247 3.06 2.81 7.81
N GLN A 248 4.34 2.87 8.17
CA GLN A 248 5.37 3.47 7.29
C GLN A 248 5.53 2.72 5.97
N GLY A 249 5.47 1.38 5.98
CA GLY A 249 5.53 0.59 4.75
C GLY A 249 4.27 0.69 3.87
N TYR A 250 3.15 1.15 4.42
CA TYR A 250 1.89 1.30 3.68
C TYR A 250 1.84 2.58 2.81
N HIS A 251 2.69 3.57 3.09
CA HIS A 251 2.81 4.82 2.34
C HIS A 251 3.73 4.67 1.13
#